data_AF-A0A950WFV8-F1
#
_entry.id   AF-A0A950WFV8-F1
#
_cell.length_a   1.000
_cell.length_b   1.000
_cell.length_c   1.000
_cell.angle_alpha   90.00
_cell.angle_beta   90.00
_cell.angle_gamma   90.00
#
_symmetry.space_group_name_H-M   'P 1'
#
loop_
_entity.id
_entity.type
_entity.pdbx_description
1 polymer ?
#
loop_
_entity_poly.entity_id
_entity_poly.type
_entity_poly.pdbx_seq_one_letter_code
_entity_poly.pdbx_strand_id
1 'polypeptide(L)'
;MWRCEQPSADLFPDVKRFLDLLNTSNDFFETNAPVYIARAPGRLDVMGGIADYSGSLVLELPLAVATLVAVQQTTEPLITIWSTTASEIGGTPLVTIPLQALCPPDKPLDYAAAHRLLTTNPESIWAAYVAGALVVLQKERHFAFPQGIRMLVHCEVPIGKGISSSAALEVATMQAICALSGSYLDGRDLAM
;
A
#
# COMPACT_ATOMS: atom_id res chain seq x y z
N MET A 1 5.32 22.28 3.40
CA MET A 1 6.29 21.46 2.66
C MET A 1 6.72 20.32 3.57
N TRP A 2 6.40 19.09 3.19
CA TRP A 2 6.76 17.85 3.86
C TRP A 2 8.27 17.61 3.84
N ARG A 3 8.80 17.09 4.94
CA ARG A 3 10.19 16.65 5.08
C ARG A 3 10.19 15.30 5.79
N CYS A 4 11.08 14.39 5.38
CA CYS A 4 11.26 13.15 6.11
C CYS A 4 12.15 13.38 7.33
N GLU A 5 11.74 12.87 8.49
CA GLU A 5 12.54 12.96 9.72
C GLU A 5 13.63 11.88 9.80
N GLN A 6 13.52 10.82 8.99
CA GLN A 6 14.45 9.69 9.03
C GLN A 6 15.64 9.88 8.07
N PRO A 7 16.90 9.67 8.53
CA PRO A 7 18.09 9.76 7.67
C PRO A 7 18.12 8.75 6.52
N SER A 8 17.36 7.66 6.64
CA SER A 8 17.27 6.61 5.60
C SER A 8 16.69 7.13 4.29
N ALA A 9 15.93 8.24 4.30
CA ALA A 9 15.40 8.85 3.09
C ALA A 9 16.50 9.32 2.12
N ASP A 10 17.67 9.71 2.65
CA ASP A 10 18.81 10.15 1.82
C ASP A 10 19.50 8.99 1.08
N LEU A 11 19.24 7.74 1.49
CA LEU A 11 19.78 6.54 0.85
C LEU A 11 19.03 6.16 -0.44
N PHE A 12 17.83 6.72 -0.65
CA PHE A 12 16.89 6.28 -1.67
C PHE A 12 16.42 7.44 -2.57
N PRO A 13 16.96 7.58 -3.80
CA PRO A 13 16.60 8.68 -4.70
C PRO A 13 15.11 8.76 -5.06
N ASP A 14 14.43 7.61 -5.08
CA ASP A 14 12.99 7.50 -5.31
C ASP A 14 12.15 8.08 -4.16
N VAL A 15 12.62 7.98 -2.90
CA VAL A 15 11.98 8.65 -1.74
C VAL A 15 12.01 10.16 -1.92
N LYS A 16 13.13 10.73 -2.38
CA LYS A 16 13.22 12.18 -2.65
C LYS A 16 12.22 12.61 -3.72
N ARG A 17 12.15 11.87 -4.85
CA ARG A 17 11.15 12.14 -5.90
C ARG A 17 9.72 12.05 -5.36
N PHE A 18 9.44 11.08 -4.50
CA PHE A 18 8.13 10.93 -3.89
C PHE A 18 7.79 12.07 -2.90
N LEU A 19 8.78 12.58 -2.16
CA LEU A 19 8.60 13.79 -1.34
C LEU A 19 8.31 15.03 -2.18
N ASP A 20 8.98 15.18 -3.32
CA ASP A 20 8.69 16.27 -4.27
C ASP A 20 7.25 16.14 -4.78
N LEU A 21 6.82 14.93 -5.14
CA LEU A 21 5.45 14.62 -5.56
C LEU A 21 4.43 14.96 -4.46
N LEU A 22 4.67 14.56 -3.20
CA LEU A 22 3.85 14.92 -2.04
C LEU A 22 3.75 16.43 -1.84
N ASN A 23 4.83 17.16 -2.08
CA ASN A 23 4.87 18.62 -1.95
C ASN A 23 4.16 19.35 -3.10
N THR A 24 4.04 18.74 -4.27
CA THR A 24 3.25 19.27 -5.40
C THR A 24 1.79 18.86 -5.37
N SER A 25 1.46 17.85 -4.56
CA SER A 25 0.12 17.33 -4.32
C SER A 25 -0.65 18.24 -3.35
N ASN A 26 -0.86 19.50 -3.73
CA ASN A 26 -1.52 20.47 -2.88
C ASN A 26 -2.96 20.00 -2.59
N ASP A 27 -3.29 19.97 -1.30
CA ASP A 27 -4.61 19.72 -0.72
C ASP A 27 -5.06 18.25 -0.55
N PHE A 28 -4.25 17.26 -0.96
CA PHE A 28 -4.60 15.85 -0.67
C PHE A 28 -4.41 15.47 0.80
N PHE A 29 -3.31 15.93 1.42
CA PHE A 29 -3.01 15.73 2.83
C PHE A 29 -3.15 17.04 3.62
N GLU A 30 -3.65 16.92 4.85
CA GLU A 30 -3.75 18.03 5.80
C GLU A 30 -2.36 18.39 6.34
N THR A 31 -2.01 19.67 6.38
CA THR A 31 -0.65 20.12 6.74
C THR A 31 -0.35 20.13 8.23
N ASN A 32 -1.37 19.94 9.07
CA ASN A 32 -1.31 20.00 10.53
C ASN A 32 -1.19 18.60 11.20
N ALA A 33 -1.11 17.52 10.40
CA ALA A 33 -1.00 16.16 10.89
C ALA A 33 0.16 15.43 10.17
N PRO A 34 0.85 14.47 10.81
CA PRO A 34 1.96 13.75 10.18
C PRO A 34 1.48 12.88 9.02
N VAL A 35 2.36 12.69 8.03
CA VAL A 35 2.21 11.72 6.95
C VAL A 35 3.29 10.65 7.15
N TYR A 36 2.89 9.39 7.14
CA TYR A 36 3.81 8.25 7.27
C TYR A 36 4.07 7.66 5.89
N ILE A 37 5.33 7.32 5.60
CA ILE A 37 5.74 6.80 4.30
C ILE A 37 6.38 5.44 4.49
N ALA A 38 6.02 4.49 3.64
CA ALA A 38 6.71 3.22 3.49
C ALA A 38 7.13 2.98 2.04
N ARG A 39 8.18 2.19 1.86
CA ARG A 39 8.77 1.83 0.58
C ARG A 39 9.01 0.33 0.55
N ALA A 40 8.47 -0.36 -0.45
CA ALA A 40 8.74 -1.77 -0.69
C ALA A 40 9.24 -2.00 -2.12
N PRO A 41 10.39 -2.65 -2.31
CA PRO A 41 10.92 -2.92 -3.64
C PRO A 41 10.13 -4.02 -4.36
N GLY A 42 10.14 -3.98 -5.69
CA GLY A 42 9.84 -5.18 -6.48
C GLY A 42 10.95 -6.22 -6.29
N ARG A 43 10.81 -7.40 -6.90
CA ARG A 43 11.84 -8.44 -6.83
C ARG A 43 12.12 -9.08 -8.18
N LEU A 44 13.35 -9.53 -8.36
CA LEU A 44 13.77 -10.42 -9.43
C LEU A 44 13.80 -11.85 -8.90
N ASP A 45 13.07 -12.74 -9.56
CA ASP A 45 13.25 -14.18 -9.39
C ASP A 45 14.47 -14.62 -10.19
N VAL A 46 15.53 -15.05 -9.49
CA VAL A 46 16.78 -15.52 -10.11
C VAL A 46 16.71 -17.02 -10.35
N MET A 47 16.14 -17.76 -9.39
CA MET A 47 15.99 -19.20 -9.42
C MET A 47 14.89 -19.62 -8.45
N GLY A 48 13.99 -20.52 -8.87
CA GLY A 48 12.90 -21.01 -8.03
C GLY A 48 11.57 -20.96 -8.75
N GLY A 49 11.28 -19.89 -9.50
CA GLY A 49 10.07 -19.82 -10.31
C GLY A 49 8.81 -20.07 -9.47
N ILE A 50 7.92 -20.89 -10.02
CA ILE A 50 6.68 -21.34 -9.36
C ILE A 50 6.91 -22.41 -8.26
N ALA A 51 8.14 -22.62 -7.78
CA ALA A 51 8.40 -23.66 -6.78
C ALA A 51 8.15 -23.18 -5.34
N ASP A 52 7.88 -21.90 -5.12
CA ASP A 52 7.65 -21.27 -3.82
C ASP A 52 6.53 -21.95 -3.01
N TYR A 53 5.40 -22.27 -3.63
CA TYR A 53 4.27 -22.92 -2.97
C TYR A 53 4.49 -24.41 -2.66
N SER A 54 5.57 -25.02 -3.16
CA SER A 54 5.89 -26.44 -2.90
C SER A 54 6.75 -26.66 -1.66
N GLY A 55 7.21 -25.58 -1.01
CA GLY A 55 8.22 -25.63 0.05
C GLY A 55 9.65 -25.79 -0.47
N SER A 56 9.87 -25.60 -1.78
CA SER A 56 11.21 -25.57 -2.37
C SER A 56 11.93 -24.26 -2.04
N LEU A 57 13.26 -24.27 -2.13
CA LEU A 57 14.05 -23.06 -1.99
C LEU A 57 13.92 -22.16 -3.22
N VAL A 58 13.85 -20.87 -2.99
CA VAL A 58 13.88 -19.82 -4.01
C VAL A 58 15.05 -18.87 -3.75
N LEU A 59 15.57 -18.27 -4.81
CA LEU A 59 16.59 -17.24 -4.80
C LEU A 59 16.04 -15.99 -5.49
N GLU A 60 15.73 -14.99 -4.67
CA GLU A 60 15.13 -13.74 -5.11
C GLU A 60 15.99 -12.56 -4.68
N LEU A 61 15.96 -11.48 -5.47
CA LEU A 61 16.70 -10.27 -5.20
C LEU A 61 15.78 -9.05 -5.25
N PRO A 62 15.73 -8.21 -4.18
CA PRO A 62 15.03 -6.93 -4.23
C PRO A 62 15.59 -6.02 -5.33
N LEU A 63 14.70 -5.40 -6.09
CA LEU A 63 15.05 -4.45 -7.14
C LEU A 63 15.27 -3.04 -6.57
N ALA A 64 15.97 -2.20 -7.34
CA ALA A 64 16.11 -0.78 -7.03
C ALA A 64 14.77 -0.04 -7.17
N VAL A 65 13.89 -0.47 -8.08
CA VAL A 65 12.55 0.10 -8.28
C VAL A 65 11.59 -0.40 -7.20
N ALA A 66 10.73 0.49 -6.72
CA ALA A 66 9.87 0.24 -5.57
C ALA A 66 8.48 0.87 -5.71
N THR A 67 7.58 0.42 -4.84
CA THR A 67 6.34 1.10 -4.53
C THR A 67 6.52 1.92 -3.27
N LEU A 68 6.06 3.17 -3.31
CA LEU A 68 5.99 4.07 -2.17
C LEU A 68 4.53 4.35 -1.83
N VAL A 69 4.22 4.31 -0.54
CA VAL A 69 2.90 4.60 0.00
C VAL A 69 3.04 5.63 1.11
N ALA A 70 2.37 6.76 0.95
CA ALA A 70 2.15 7.74 2.02
C ALA A 70 0.75 7.55 2.59
N VAL A 71 0.61 7.64 3.92
CA VAL A 71 -0.67 7.55 4.60
C VAL A 71 -0.82 8.63 5.67
N GLN A 72 -2.04 9.15 5.79
CA GLN A 72 -2.45 10.09 6.83
C GLN A 72 -3.84 9.70 7.35
N GLN A 73 -4.03 9.80 8.66
CA GLN A 73 -5.34 9.64 9.28
C GLN A 73 -6.21 10.90 9.04
N THR A 74 -7.50 10.71 8.81
CA THR A 74 -8.47 11.80 8.57
C THR A 74 -9.72 11.62 9.41
N THR A 75 -10.43 12.71 9.72
CA THR A 75 -11.70 12.69 10.45
C THR A 75 -12.87 12.18 9.62
N GLU A 76 -12.76 12.24 8.28
CA GLU A 76 -13.77 11.71 7.38
C GLU A 76 -13.81 10.18 7.50
N PRO A 77 -14.99 9.53 7.59
CA PRO A 77 -15.10 8.08 7.74
C PRO A 77 -14.90 7.34 6.41
N LEU A 78 -13.86 7.70 5.67
CA LEU A 78 -13.55 7.25 4.32
C LEU A 78 -12.13 6.72 4.23
N ILE A 79 -11.94 5.72 3.37
CA ILE A 79 -10.64 5.26 2.90
C ILE A 79 -10.49 5.82 1.49
N THR A 80 -9.59 6.78 1.33
CA THR A 80 -9.32 7.43 0.05
C THR A 80 -7.93 7.04 -0.43
N ILE A 81 -7.86 6.41 -1.59
CA ILE A 81 -6.63 5.90 -2.20
C ILE A 81 -6.43 6.64 -3.50
N TRP A 82 -5.35 7.41 -3.59
CA TRP A 82 -4.90 8.04 -4.82
C TRP A 82 -3.65 7.32 -5.32
N SER A 83 -3.66 6.87 -6.57
CA SER A 83 -2.46 6.42 -7.27
C SER A 83 -2.08 7.37 -8.38
N THR A 84 -0.81 7.76 -8.42
CA THR A 84 -0.29 8.61 -9.49
C THR A 84 -0.01 7.86 -10.78
N THR A 85 0.05 6.53 -10.73
CA THR A 85 0.36 5.67 -11.89
C THR A 85 -0.83 4.82 -12.34
N ALA A 86 -1.98 4.90 -11.66
CA ALA A 86 -3.18 4.14 -12.02
C ALA A 86 -3.69 4.47 -13.44
N SER A 87 -3.59 5.71 -13.90
CA SER A 87 -4.01 6.07 -15.26
C SER A 87 -3.16 5.43 -16.35
N GLU A 88 -1.91 5.06 -16.06
CA GLU A 88 -1.01 4.37 -17.02
C GLU A 88 -1.50 2.95 -17.34
N ILE A 89 -2.30 2.36 -16.44
CA ILE A 89 -2.92 1.05 -16.61
C ILE A 89 -4.43 1.14 -16.92
N GLY A 90 -4.92 2.32 -17.29
CA GLY A 90 -6.33 2.55 -17.59
C GLY A 90 -7.26 2.55 -16.38
N GLY A 91 -6.70 2.71 -15.17
CA GLY A 91 -7.47 2.80 -13.93
C GLY A 91 -7.80 4.24 -13.53
N THR A 92 -8.86 4.40 -12.74
CA THR A 92 -9.24 5.68 -12.14
C THR A 92 -8.24 6.01 -11.03
N PRO A 93 -7.64 7.22 -11.02
CA PRO A 93 -6.53 7.53 -10.11
C PRO A 93 -6.97 7.64 -8.65
N LEU A 94 -8.20 8.09 -8.39
CA LEU A 94 -8.73 8.30 -7.04
C LEU A 94 -9.88 7.33 -6.77
N VAL A 95 -9.77 6.55 -5.71
CA VAL A 95 -10.78 5.60 -5.25
C VAL A 95 -11.14 5.92 -3.80
N THR A 96 -12.43 6.02 -3.51
CA THR A 96 -12.93 6.30 -2.15
C THR A 96 -13.90 5.20 -1.74
N ILE A 97 -13.68 4.64 -0.56
CA ILE A 97 -14.48 3.53 0.00
C ILE A 97 -14.92 3.94 1.41
N PRO A 98 -16.21 3.79 1.79
CA PRO A 98 -16.63 4.01 3.17
C PRO A 98 -15.86 3.10 4.13
N LEU A 99 -15.30 3.67 5.20
CA LEU A 99 -14.46 2.93 6.17
C LEU A 99 -15.18 1.71 6.72
N GLN A 100 -16.44 1.88 7.15
CA GLN A 100 -17.24 0.79 7.71
C GLN A 100 -17.60 -0.29 6.68
N ALA A 101 -17.61 0.04 5.38
CA ALA A 101 -17.87 -0.93 4.34
C ALA A 101 -16.66 -1.85 4.08
N LEU A 102 -15.44 -1.35 4.26
CA LEU A 102 -14.21 -2.13 4.08
C LEU A 102 -13.71 -2.77 5.38
N CYS A 103 -13.66 -1.99 6.45
CA CYS A 103 -13.14 -2.36 7.77
C CYS A 103 -14.18 -2.12 8.88
N PRO A 104 -15.31 -2.84 8.87
CA PRO A 104 -16.32 -2.74 9.94
C PRO A 104 -15.72 -3.08 11.31
N PRO A 105 -16.00 -2.30 12.37
CA PRO A 105 -15.31 -2.42 13.66
C PRO A 105 -15.62 -3.72 14.41
N ASP A 106 -16.85 -4.23 14.29
CA ASP A 106 -17.30 -5.38 15.09
C ASP A 106 -16.92 -6.73 14.48
N LYS A 107 -16.88 -6.82 13.15
CA LYS A 107 -16.68 -8.07 12.43
C LYS A 107 -15.98 -7.82 11.10
N PRO A 108 -14.67 -8.11 10.98
CA PRO A 108 -13.95 -7.99 9.72
C PRO A 108 -14.64 -8.76 8.59
N LEU A 109 -14.52 -8.23 7.37
CA LEU A 109 -15.04 -8.90 6.18
C LEU A 109 -14.43 -10.29 5.99
N ASP A 110 -15.19 -11.20 5.40
CA ASP A 110 -14.59 -12.38 4.78
C ASP A 110 -13.94 -12.01 3.43
N TYR A 111 -12.98 -12.82 2.99
CA TYR A 111 -12.22 -12.51 1.77
C TYR A 111 -13.11 -12.53 0.53
N ALA A 112 -14.18 -13.33 0.50
CA ALA A 112 -15.10 -13.36 -0.63
C ALA A 112 -15.93 -12.06 -0.72
N ALA A 113 -16.37 -11.53 0.42
CA ALA A 113 -17.08 -10.26 0.52
C ALA A 113 -16.17 -9.08 0.17
N ALA A 114 -14.95 -9.07 0.69
CA ALA A 114 -13.94 -8.06 0.33
C ALA A 114 -13.61 -8.11 -1.18
N HIS A 115 -13.39 -9.30 -1.73
CA HIS A 115 -13.16 -9.47 -3.16
C HIS A 115 -14.34 -8.92 -3.98
N ARG A 116 -15.58 -9.31 -3.68
CA ARG A 116 -16.77 -8.79 -4.38
C ARG A 116 -16.86 -7.26 -4.31
N LEU A 117 -16.65 -6.67 -3.14
CA LEU A 117 -16.66 -5.22 -2.94
C LEU A 117 -15.61 -4.53 -3.84
N LEU A 118 -14.39 -5.05 -3.85
CA LEU A 118 -13.24 -4.40 -4.49
C LEU A 118 -13.11 -4.65 -5.99
N THR A 119 -13.73 -5.70 -6.53
CA THR A 119 -13.64 -6.06 -7.96
C THR A 119 -14.89 -5.71 -8.76
N THR A 120 -15.86 -4.99 -8.19
CA THR A 120 -17.11 -4.65 -8.89
C THR A 120 -16.88 -3.66 -10.04
N ASN A 121 -15.98 -2.68 -9.87
CA ASN A 121 -15.63 -1.71 -10.91
C ASN A 121 -14.26 -2.04 -11.51
N PRO A 122 -14.18 -2.39 -12.81
CA PRO A 122 -12.91 -2.67 -13.49
C PRO A 122 -11.90 -1.53 -13.41
N GLU A 123 -12.34 -0.27 -13.43
CA GLU A 123 -11.44 0.89 -13.42
C GLU A 123 -10.77 1.12 -12.05
N SER A 124 -11.33 0.57 -10.98
CA SER A 124 -10.78 0.67 -9.62
C SER A 124 -10.14 -0.62 -9.12
N ILE A 125 -10.05 -1.67 -9.96
CA ILE A 125 -9.61 -3.00 -9.53
C ILE A 125 -8.18 -3.00 -8.99
N TRP A 126 -7.32 -2.08 -9.47
CA TRP A 126 -5.97 -1.90 -8.96
C TRP A 126 -5.95 -1.53 -7.46
N ALA A 127 -6.96 -0.81 -6.97
CA ALA A 127 -7.06 -0.40 -5.58
C ALA A 127 -7.39 -1.59 -4.66
N ALA A 128 -7.81 -2.73 -5.22
CA ALA A 128 -8.07 -3.95 -4.46
C ALA A 128 -6.82 -4.47 -3.75
N TYR A 129 -5.62 -4.28 -4.32
CA TYR A 129 -4.35 -4.65 -3.67
C TYR A 129 -4.11 -3.83 -2.40
N VAL A 130 -4.40 -2.53 -2.45
CA VAL A 130 -4.22 -1.60 -1.33
C VAL A 130 -5.30 -1.79 -0.28
N ALA A 131 -6.57 -1.76 -0.70
CA ALA A 131 -7.72 -1.92 0.19
C ALA A 131 -7.79 -3.34 0.78
N GLY A 132 -7.43 -4.35 0.00
CA GLY A 132 -7.35 -5.74 0.46
C GLY A 132 -6.32 -5.94 1.57
N ALA A 133 -5.18 -5.27 1.49
CA ALA A 133 -4.18 -5.28 2.55
C ALA A 133 -4.73 -4.75 3.89
N LEU A 134 -5.62 -3.74 3.86
CA LEU A 134 -6.31 -3.25 5.07
C LEU A 134 -7.25 -4.29 5.66
N VAL A 135 -7.98 -5.03 4.80
CA VAL A 135 -8.84 -6.14 5.22
C VAL A 135 -8.01 -7.24 5.88
N VAL A 136 -6.87 -7.61 5.29
CA VAL A 136 -5.95 -8.61 5.86
C VAL A 136 -5.42 -8.15 7.22
N LEU A 137 -4.95 -6.90 7.34
CA LEU A 137 -4.50 -6.34 8.62
C LEU A 137 -5.59 -6.36 9.69
N GLN A 138 -6.83 -6.00 9.33
CA GLN A 138 -7.93 -6.02 10.28
C GLN A 138 -8.25 -7.46 10.72
N LYS A 139 -8.34 -8.38 9.77
CA LYS A 139 -8.83 -9.74 9.99
C LYS A 139 -7.81 -10.62 10.69
N GLU A 140 -6.56 -10.60 10.24
CA GLU A 140 -5.51 -11.52 10.68
C GLU A 140 -4.63 -10.92 11.79
N ARG A 141 -4.51 -9.59 11.84
CA ARG A 141 -3.66 -8.88 12.81
C ARG A 141 -4.45 -8.00 13.79
N HIS A 142 -5.78 -8.01 13.72
CA HIS A 142 -6.67 -7.26 14.61
C HIS A 142 -6.40 -5.75 14.64
N PHE A 143 -5.92 -5.19 13.52
CA PHE A 143 -5.76 -3.74 13.39
C PHE A 143 -7.12 -3.04 13.50
N ALA A 144 -7.19 -2.01 14.35
CA ALA A 144 -8.36 -1.15 14.45
C ALA A 144 -8.19 0.06 13.53
N PHE A 145 -9.25 0.39 12.80
CA PHE A 145 -9.33 1.61 11.98
C PHE A 145 -10.42 2.52 12.56
N PRO A 146 -10.11 3.32 13.61
CA PRO A 146 -11.12 4.13 14.30
C PRO A 146 -11.54 5.38 13.52
N GLN A 147 -10.74 5.78 12.52
CA GLN A 147 -10.96 6.96 11.69
C GLN A 147 -10.59 6.64 10.25
N GLY A 148 -10.98 7.50 9.30
CA GLY A 148 -10.60 7.31 7.91
C GLY A 148 -9.12 7.52 7.67
N ILE A 149 -8.71 7.17 6.46
CA ILE A 149 -7.32 7.31 6.03
C ILE A 149 -7.28 7.79 4.58
N ARG A 150 -6.31 8.66 4.30
CA ARG A 150 -5.93 9.02 2.93
C ARG A 150 -4.60 8.38 2.62
N MET A 151 -4.50 7.80 1.44
CA MET A 151 -3.32 7.09 0.97
C MET A 151 -2.91 7.59 -0.40
N LEU A 152 -1.63 7.91 -0.57
CA LEU A 152 -1.04 8.21 -1.87
C LEU A 152 -0.07 7.10 -2.24
N VAL A 153 -0.26 6.54 -3.43
CA VAL A 153 0.50 5.42 -3.97
C VAL A 153 1.28 5.89 -5.19
N HIS A 154 2.58 5.60 -5.21
CA HIS A 154 3.44 5.78 -6.37
C HIS A 154 4.20 4.47 -6.61
N CYS A 155 4.01 3.86 -7.78
CA CYS A 155 4.66 2.60 -8.12
C CYS A 155 5.55 2.78 -9.33
N GLU A 156 6.87 2.63 -9.15
CA GLU A 156 7.85 2.63 -10.25
C GLU A 156 8.16 1.20 -10.75
N VAL A 157 7.58 0.15 -10.12
CA VAL A 157 7.81 -1.25 -10.50
C VAL A 157 7.04 -1.56 -11.80
N PRO A 158 7.71 -1.97 -12.90
CA PRO A 158 7.04 -2.30 -14.15
C PRO A 158 5.92 -3.33 -14.00
N ILE A 159 4.71 -2.92 -14.38
CA ILE A 159 3.50 -3.73 -14.24
C ILE A 159 3.46 -4.80 -15.33
N GLY A 160 3.00 -6.01 -14.96
CA GLY A 160 2.84 -7.13 -15.92
C GLY A 160 4.16 -7.74 -16.41
N LYS A 161 5.28 -7.46 -15.73
CA LYS A 161 6.61 -7.99 -16.08
C LYS A 161 7.07 -9.17 -15.21
N GLY A 162 6.20 -9.68 -14.34
CA GLY A 162 6.54 -10.82 -13.46
C GLY A 162 7.56 -10.50 -12.36
N ILE A 163 7.69 -9.21 -12.00
CA ILE A 163 8.65 -8.71 -10.99
C ILE A 163 7.96 -8.25 -9.69
N SER A 164 6.78 -8.81 -9.42
CA SER A 164 6.04 -8.67 -8.16
C SER A 164 5.57 -7.25 -7.81
N SER A 165 5.00 -6.52 -8.77
CA SER A 165 4.44 -5.19 -8.54
C SER A 165 3.24 -5.17 -7.55
N SER A 166 2.44 -6.24 -7.49
CA SER A 166 1.34 -6.36 -6.52
C SER A 166 1.84 -6.57 -5.09
N ALA A 167 2.82 -7.46 -4.91
CA ALA A 167 3.42 -7.73 -3.60
C ALA A 167 4.12 -6.49 -3.03
N ALA A 168 4.86 -5.74 -3.88
CA ALA A 168 5.45 -4.47 -3.46
C ALA A 168 4.38 -3.46 -2.99
N LEU A 169 3.24 -3.39 -3.68
CA LEU A 169 2.12 -2.52 -3.32
C LEU A 169 1.46 -2.92 -1.98
N GLU A 170 1.23 -4.23 -1.77
CA GLU A 170 0.66 -4.77 -0.54
C GLU A 170 1.60 -4.56 0.65
N VAL A 171 2.88 -4.90 0.50
CA VAL A 171 3.91 -4.75 1.55
C VAL A 171 4.11 -3.27 1.92
N ALA A 172 4.24 -2.38 0.93
CA ALA A 172 4.38 -0.94 1.20
C ALA A 172 3.13 -0.39 1.91
N THR A 173 1.94 -0.84 1.51
CA THR A 173 0.68 -0.47 2.18
C THR A 173 0.67 -0.91 3.63
N MET A 174 0.94 -2.18 3.90
CA MET A 174 0.89 -2.71 5.26
C MET A 174 1.93 -2.04 6.16
N GLN A 175 3.15 -1.80 5.66
CA GLN A 175 4.18 -1.07 6.39
C GLN A 175 3.79 0.38 6.70
N ALA A 176 3.15 1.08 5.74
CA ALA A 176 2.68 2.44 5.97
C ALA A 176 1.62 2.49 7.08
N ILE A 177 0.71 1.52 7.11
CA ILE A 177 -0.33 1.40 8.16
C ILE A 177 0.25 1.00 9.51
N CYS A 178 1.26 0.12 9.53
CA CYS A 178 2.01 -0.20 10.75
C CYS A 178 2.67 1.07 11.31
N ALA A 179 3.33 1.86 10.47
CA ALA A 179 3.93 3.13 10.86
C ALA A 179 2.89 4.13 11.40
N LEU A 180 1.74 4.27 10.71
CA LEU A 180 0.63 5.14 11.14
C LEU A 180 0.10 4.78 12.53
N SER A 181 -0.05 3.48 12.79
CA SER A 181 -0.59 2.96 14.06
C SER A 181 0.45 2.84 15.17
N GLY A 182 1.73 3.11 14.89
CA GLY A 182 2.84 2.85 15.82
C GLY A 182 3.07 1.36 16.10
N SER A 183 2.55 0.47 15.24
CA SER A 183 2.71 -0.99 15.36
C SER A 183 3.91 -1.48 14.56
N TYR A 184 4.45 -2.64 14.95
CA TYR A 184 5.53 -3.31 14.22
C TYR A 184 5.09 -4.73 13.85
N LEU A 185 5.24 -5.08 12.57
CA LEU A 185 5.14 -6.45 12.08
C LEU A 185 6.53 -6.85 11.58
N ASP A 186 6.99 -8.03 12.00
CA ASP A 186 8.23 -8.57 11.46
C ASP A 186 8.05 -8.98 9.98
N GLY A 187 9.16 -9.18 9.29
CA GLY A 187 9.13 -9.46 7.84
C GLY A 187 8.39 -10.76 7.47
N ARG A 188 8.34 -11.74 8.38
CA ARG A 188 7.63 -12.99 8.14
C ARG A 188 6.13 -12.78 8.30
N ASP A 189 5.72 -12.11 9.37
CA ASP A 189 4.33 -11.81 9.65
C ASP A 189 3.70 -10.87 8.62
N LEU A 190 4.51 -9.98 8.04
CA LEU A 190 4.09 -9.11 6.94
C LEU A 190 3.88 -9.87 5.62
N ALA A 191 4.58 -10.99 5.43
CA ALA A 191 4.51 -11.81 4.21
C ALA A 191 3.47 -12.94 4.27
N MET A 192 2.90 -13.22 5.46
CA MET A 192 1.92 -14.28 5.69
C MET A 192 0.49 -13.75 5.73
#